data_AF-A0A1F3AEG8-F1
#
_entry.id   AF-A0A1F3AEG8-F1
#
_cell.length_a   1.000
_cell.length_b   1.000
_cell.length_c   1.000
_cell.angle_alpha   90.00
_cell.angle_beta   90.00
_cell.angle_gamma   90.00
#
_symmetry.space_group_name_H-M   'P 1'
#
loop_
_entity.id
_entity.type
_entity.pdbx_description
1 polymer ?
#
loop_
_entity_poly.entity_id
_entity_poly.type
_entity_poly.pdbx_seq_one_letter_code
_entity_poly.pdbx_strand_id
1 'polypeptide(L)' 'MRTPKDLIAVHVPTEDLGDYNLTQTGWYALDDGDHVILGPFESLALCERAIRDRLQPTTGV' A
#
# COMPACT_ATOMS: atom_id res chain seq x y z
N MET A 1 -12.49 -2.37 -16.19
CA MET A 1 -11.07 -2.00 -16.03
C MET A 1 -10.88 -1.55 -14.60
N ARG A 2 -10.29 -2.39 -13.72
CA ARG A 2 -9.88 -1.94 -12.39
C ARG A 2 -8.60 -1.14 -12.58
N THR A 3 -8.75 0.16 -12.83
CA THR A 3 -7.61 1.06 -12.66
C THR A 3 -7.22 0.99 -11.18
N PRO A 4 -5.94 0.87 -10.82
CA PRO A 4 -5.47 0.81 -9.44
C PRO A 4 -5.61 2.18 -8.75
N LYS A 5 -6.74 2.88 -8.95
CA LYS A 5 -6.94 4.30 -8.63
C LYS A 5 -7.07 4.57 -7.14
N ASP A 6 -7.42 3.56 -6.37
CA ASP A 6 -7.72 3.70 -4.95
C ASP A 6 -6.80 2.79 -4.14
N LEU A 7 -5.51 3.14 -4.17
CA LEU A 7 -4.57 2.59 -3.21
C LEU A 7 -4.59 3.45 -1.95
N ILE A 8 -4.81 2.82 -0.80
CA ILE A 8 -4.84 3.47 0.51
C ILE A 8 -3.66 3.02 1.36
N ALA A 9 -3.07 3.95 2.11
CA ALA A 9 -2.01 3.63 3.06
C ALA A 9 -2.63 3.23 4.41
N VAL A 10 -2.34 2.02 4.86
CA VAL A 10 -2.80 1.49 6.16
C VAL A 10 -1.59 1.07 6.97
N HIS A 11 -1.61 1.43 8.25
CA HIS A 11 -0.60 1.00 9.20
C HIS A 11 -1.02 -0.34 9.81
N VAL A 12 -0.18 -1.36 9.63
CA VAL A 12 -0.37 -2.69 10.22
C VAL A 12 0.62 -2.85 11.38
N PRO A 13 0.15 -2.72 12.64
CA PRO A 13 0.96 -3.00 13.82
C PRO A 13 1.15 -4.51 14.04
N THR A 14 2.02 -4.90 14.97
CA THR A 14 2.40 -6.31 15.20
C THR A 14 1.19 -7.19 15.56
N GLU A 15 0.21 -6.61 16.24
CA GLU A 15 -1.03 -7.29 16.66
C GLU A 15 -1.91 -7.72 15.49
N ASP A 16 -1.94 -6.93 14.41
CA ASP A 16 -2.76 -7.19 13.21
C ASP A 16 -2.04 -8.06 12.17
N LEU A 17 -0.74 -8.36 12.34
CA LEU A 17 0.01 -9.17 11.37
C LEU A 17 -0.62 -10.53 11.09
N GLY A 18 -1.23 -11.15 12.10
CA GLY A 18 -1.92 -12.42 11.97
C GLY A 18 -3.16 -12.35 11.08
N ASP A 19 -3.93 -11.27 11.18
CA ASP A 19 -5.16 -11.05 10.40
C ASP A 19 -4.87 -10.81 8.92
N TYR A 20 -3.79 -10.08 8.61
CA TYR A 20 -3.36 -9.84 7.23
C TYR A 20 -2.39 -10.90 6.69
N ASN A 21 -2.05 -11.93 7.48
CA ASN A 21 -1.04 -12.94 7.15
C ASN A 21 0.32 -12.33 6.74
N LEU A 22 0.71 -11.27 7.43
CA LEU A 22 1.96 -10.54 7.23
C LEU A 22 3.00 -10.97 8.26
N THR A 23 4.28 -10.78 7.94
CA THR A 23 5.40 -11.13 8.83
C THR A 23 6.14 -9.92 9.38
N GLN A 24 5.83 -8.72 8.86
CA GLN A 24 6.53 -7.49 9.19
C GLN A 24 5.53 -6.37 9.46
N THR A 25 5.81 -5.54 10.46
CA THR A 25 4.99 -4.35 10.71
C THR A 25 5.37 -3.21 9.80
N GLY A 26 4.42 -2.30 9.61
CA GLY A 26 4.67 -1.06 8.92
C GLY A 26 3.46 -0.57 8.14
N TRP A 27 3.72 0.36 7.24
CA TRP A 27 2.73 0.91 6.34
C TRP A 27 2.64 0.07 5.08
N TYR A 28 1.42 -0.23 4.67
CA TYR A 28 1.10 -1.01 3.49
C TYR A 28 0.13 -0.24 2.61
N ALA A 29 0.31 -0.35 1.31
CA ALA A 29 -0.65 0.14 0.33
C ALA A 29 -1.62 -0.99 0.00
N LEU A 30 -2.90 -0.82 0.31
CA LEU A 30 -3.96 -1.75 -0.05
C LEU A 30 -4.78 -1.19 -1.21
N ASP A 31 -5.24 -2.05 -2.11
CA ASP A 31 -6.27 -1.70 -3.11
C ASP A 31 -7.69 -1.76 -2.49
N ASP A 32 -8.71 -1.30 -3.22
CA ASP A 32 -10.14 -1.37 -2.84
C ASP A 32 -10.60 -2.78 -2.41
N GLY A 33 -9.91 -3.83 -2.85
CA GLY A 33 -10.13 -5.21 -2.42
C GLY A 33 -9.43 -5.63 -1.11
N ASP A 34 -8.90 -4.69 -0.32
CA ASP A 34 -8.11 -4.96 0.88
C ASP A 34 -6.87 -5.85 0.60
N HIS A 35 -6.37 -5.79 -0.63
CA HIS A 35 -5.22 -6.56 -1.07
C HIS A 35 -3.96 -5.73 -0.93
N VAL A 36 -2.97 -6.24 -0.20
CA VAL A 36 -1.67 -5.58 -0.04
C VAL A 36 -0.94 -5.56 -1.38
N ILE A 37 -0.69 -4.36 -1.91
CA ILE A 37 0.00 -4.14 -3.19
C ILE A 37 1.45 -3.68 -2.97
N LEU A 38 1.72 -2.86 -1.94
CA LEU A 38 3.05 -2.32 -1.65
C LEU A 38 3.34 -2.33 -0.14
N GLY A 39 4.61 -2.48 0.23
CA GLY A 39 5.09 -2.46 1.61
C GLY A 39 5.94 -3.70 1.93
N PRO A 40 6.38 -3.84 3.19
CA PRO A 40 6.22 -2.89 4.30
C PRO A 40 7.02 -1.59 4.10
N PHE A 41 6.48 -0.48 4.57
CA PHE A 41 7.19 0.80 4.67
C PHE A 41 7.32 1.25 6.13
N GLU A 42 8.42 1.89 6.48
CA GLU A 42 8.66 2.39 7.82
C GLU A 42 7.82 3.64 8.18
N SER A 43 7.23 4.32 7.18
CA SER A 43 6.49 5.56 7.39
C SER A 43 5.41 5.80 6.34
N LEU A 44 4.32 6.48 6.76
CA LEU A 44 3.21 6.88 5.89
C LEU A 44 3.71 7.62 4.64
N ALA A 45 4.65 8.57 4.81
CA ALA A 45 5.17 9.36 3.69
C ALA A 45 5.85 8.50 2.59
N LEU A 46 6.50 7.38 2.96
CA LEU A 46 7.10 6.45 2.01
C LEU A 46 6.01 5.65 1.28
N CYS A 47 5.01 5.19 2.03
CA CYS A 47 3.87 4.46 1.48
C CYS A 47 3.05 5.34 0.53
N GLU A 48 2.66 6.55 0.95
CA GLU A 48 1.95 7.52 0.12
C GLU A 48 2.73 7.91 -1.12
N ARG A 49 4.06 8.06 -1.02
CA ARG A 49 4.91 8.31 -2.18
C ARG A 49 4.87 7.14 -3.15
N ALA A 50 4.98 5.91 -2.67
CA ALA A 50 4.93 4.72 -3.51
C ALA A 50 3.55 4.53 -4.16
N ILE A 51 2.47 4.81 -3.41
CA ILE A 51 1.10 4.88 -3.92
C ILE A 51 1.00 5.91 -5.04
N ARG A 52 1.45 7.14 -4.79
CA ARG A 52 1.40 8.23 -5.77
C ARG A 52 2.26 7.94 -7.01
N ASP A 53 3.41 7.32 -6.83
CA ASP A 53 4.29 6.90 -7.93
C ASP A 53 3.59 5.88 -8.83
N ARG A 54 2.91 4.90 -8.22
CA ARG A 54 2.14 3.87 -8.93
C ARG A 54 0.84 4.39 -9.56
N LEU A 55 0.17 5.33 -8.89
CA LEU A 55 -1.05 5.99 -9.35
C LEU A 55 -0.81 6.99 -10.47
N GLN A 56 0.41 7.52 -10.58
CA GLN A 56 0.83 8.28 -11.73
C GLN A 56 1.21 7.26 -12.82
N PRO A 57 0.31 6.92 -13.76
CA PRO A 57 0.77 6.22 -14.95
C PRO A 57 1.85 7.10 -15.53
N THR A 58 3.04 6.53 -15.75
CA THR A 58 4.07 7.15 -16.56
C THR A 58 3.41 7.50 -17.88
N THR A 59 2.94 8.74 -18.00
CA THR A 59 2.56 9.33 -19.27
C THR A 59 3.90 9.60 -19.92
N GLY A 60 4.48 8.52 -20.45
CA GLY A 60 5.54 8.58 -21.44
C GLY A 60 4.92 9.23 -22.65
N VAL A 61 5.02 10.56 -22.67
CA VAL A 61 5.05 11.37 -23.88
C VAL A 61 6.18 10.93 -24.80
#